data_AF-A0AAD5P6I9-F1
#
_entry.id   AF-A0AAD5P6I9-F1
#
_cell.length_a   1.000
_cell.length_b   1.000
_cell.length_c   1.000
_cell.angle_alpha   90.00
_cell.angle_beta   90.00
_cell.angle_gamma   90.00
#
_symmetry.space_group_name_H-M   'P 1'
#
loop_
_entity.id
_entity.type
_entity.pdbx_description
1 polymer ?
#
loop_
_entity_poly.entity_id
_entity_poly.type
_entity_poly.pdbx_seq_one_letter_code
_entity_poly.pdbx_strand_id
1 'polypeptide(L)'
;MSWWWAGAIGAARKKFEDDEQPHSYQSVGLIIGVTGIVGNSLAEILPLSDTPGGPWKLYGVARRPKPDWNSDHLVEYIQCNVSDPNETQSKLSVLTDVTDIFYVTWANRPTEAENCEINGAMLRNVLRAVIPNAPNLRHICLQTGGKHYVGPFESFGKIQPHDTPFTEDLPRLNVPNFYYTQEDILFEEVEKKEGLTWSVHRPQPIFGFSPYSLMNIIGTLCVYAAICKLEGAPLKFPGTKGAWECHMVVSDADLIAEQQIWATVDPYAKNEAFNCSNGDVFKWKHLWKVLAEQFDIESYGFEEGGERVKLEEIMKGKEAVWEEIVRENKLQPTKLDEVAVWWFSDLLLSLEGVMDSMNKSKEHGFLGFRNSKNSFITWIDKMRSYKIKKLEEDHEEPRNYQSVGLIVGVTGIVGNSLAKILPLSDTPGGPWKLYGVARQPKPDWNSNHFI
;
A
#
# COMPACT_ATOMS: atom_id res chain seq x y z
N MET A 1 -7.25 -14.30 -17.49
CA MET A 1 -6.82 -14.17 -16.08
C MET A 1 -7.51 -12.93 -15.53
N SER A 2 -8.07 -12.97 -14.32
CA SER A 2 -8.72 -11.77 -13.76
C SER A 2 -7.67 -10.68 -13.48
N TRP A 3 -8.03 -9.41 -13.64
CA TRP A 3 -7.11 -8.27 -13.55
C TRP A 3 -6.29 -8.29 -12.24
N TRP A 4 -6.92 -8.65 -11.13
CA TRP A 4 -6.31 -8.76 -9.80
C TRP A 4 -5.22 -9.85 -9.70
N TRP A 5 -5.24 -10.87 -10.57
CA TRP A 5 -4.15 -11.86 -10.66
C TRP A 5 -2.90 -11.28 -11.34
N ALA A 6 -3.05 -10.29 -12.24
CA ALA A 6 -1.92 -9.65 -12.90
C ALA A 6 -1.12 -8.78 -11.91
N GLY A 7 -1.79 -8.16 -10.94
CA GLY A 7 -1.15 -7.40 -9.85
C GLY A 7 -0.18 -8.24 -9.02
N ALA A 8 -0.51 -9.52 -8.79
CA ALA A 8 0.31 -10.45 -8.00
C ALA A 8 1.68 -10.81 -8.62
N ILE A 9 1.86 -10.62 -9.94
CA ILE A 9 3.06 -11.03 -10.69
C ILE A 9 4.02 -9.86 -10.98
N GLY A 10 3.71 -8.65 -10.50
CA GLY A 10 4.62 -7.51 -10.57
C GLY A 10 4.13 -6.36 -11.43
N ALA A 11 2.95 -5.82 -11.13
CA ALA A 11 2.49 -4.54 -11.69
C ALA A 11 3.37 -3.35 -11.25
N ALA A 12 4.30 -3.53 -10.30
CA ALA A 12 5.25 -2.52 -9.81
C ALA A 12 6.25 -1.96 -10.85
N ARG A 13 6.07 -2.25 -12.14
CA ARG A 13 6.93 -1.74 -13.24
C ARG A 13 6.19 -1.22 -14.47
N LYS A 14 4.84 -1.17 -14.48
CA LYS A 14 4.15 -0.50 -15.58
C LYS A 14 4.28 1.02 -15.38
N LYS A 15 5.23 1.62 -16.10
CA LYS A 15 5.23 3.07 -16.33
C LYS A 15 3.91 3.43 -17.02
N PHE A 16 3.41 4.64 -16.75
CA PHE A 16 2.47 5.32 -17.63
C PHE A 16 3.02 5.20 -19.06
N GLU A 17 2.44 4.35 -19.89
CA GLU A 17 2.52 4.57 -21.33
C GLU A 17 1.76 5.89 -21.57
N ASP A 18 2.30 6.75 -22.44
CA ASP A 18 1.69 8.04 -22.82
C ASP A 18 0.37 7.80 -23.57
N ASP A 19 -0.62 7.23 -22.88
CA ASP A 19 -1.98 7.08 -23.37
C ASP A 19 -2.61 8.48 -23.33
N GLU A 20 -3.04 8.96 -24.50
CA GLU A 20 -3.77 10.23 -24.63
C GLU A 20 -4.91 10.30 -23.62
N GLN A 21 -5.07 11.45 -22.95
CA GLN A 21 -6.16 11.64 -21.99
C GLN A 21 -7.50 11.29 -22.67
N PRO A 22 -8.28 10.37 -22.09
CA PRO A 22 -9.49 9.88 -22.73
C PRO A 22 -10.50 11.01 -22.91
N HIS A 23 -11.16 11.04 -24.07
CA HIS A 23 -12.17 12.05 -24.40
C HIS A 23 -13.42 12.01 -23.49
N SER A 24 -13.61 10.94 -22.72
CA SER A 24 -14.67 10.78 -21.72
C SER A 24 -14.29 9.75 -20.65
N TYR A 25 -14.68 9.98 -19.40
CA TYR A 25 -14.44 9.06 -18.28
C TYR A 25 -15.66 8.16 -18.01
N GLN A 26 -15.40 6.88 -17.71
CA GLN A 26 -16.46 5.92 -17.35
C GLN A 26 -16.83 6.01 -15.86
N SER A 27 -15.86 6.34 -15.02
CA SER A 27 -16.01 6.45 -13.57
C SER A 27 -15.20 7.62 -13.03
N VAL A 28 -15.68 8.20 -11.92
CA VAL A 28 -15.09 9.35 -11.25
C VAL A 28 -14.89 9.00 -9.79
N GLY A 29 -13.64 8.79 -9.39
CA GLY A 29 -13.26 8.42 -8.03
C GLY A 29 -12.95 9.64 -7.16
N LEU A 30 -13.51 9.67 -5.95
CA LEU A 30 -13.18 10.64 -4.90
C LEU A 30 -12.42 9.95 -3.77
N ILE A 31 -11.11 10.19 -3.68
CA ILE A 31 -10.24 9.60 -2.66
C ILE A 31 -10.13 10.55 -1.47
N ILE A 32 -10.69 10.17 -0.33
CA ILE A 32 -10.55 10.92 0.93
C ILE A 32 -9.35 10.38 1.70
N GLY A 33 -8.27 11.16 1.75
CA GLY A 33 -6.98 10.75 2.29
C GLY A 33 -5.98 10.37 1.19
N VAL A 34 -5.93 11.10 0.08
CA VAL A 34 -5.13 10.76 -1.12
C VAL A 34 -3.62 10.67 -0.85
N THR A 35 -3.10 11.41 0.13
CA THR A 35 -1.69 11.33 0.54
C THR A 35 -1.45 10.25 1.61
N GLY A 36 -2.45 9.45 1.95
CA GLY A 36 -2.34 8.33 2.88
C GLY A 36 -1.69 7.11 2.23
N ILE A 37 -1.39 6.08 3.05
CA ILE A 37 -0.69 4.88 2.57
C ILE A 37 -1.46 4.09 1.51
N VAL A 38 -2.80 3.99 1.63
CA VAL A 38 -3.66 3.37 0.61
C VAL A 38 -4.15 4.41 -0.41
N GLY A 39 -4.40 5.65 0.01
CA GLY A 39 -4.80 6.72 -0.89
C GLY A 39 -3.78 6.97 -2.00
N ASN A 40 -2.48 6.85 -1.70
CA ASN A 40 -1.43 6.96 -2.71
C ASN A 40 -1.46 5.79 -3.71
N SER A 41 -1.67 4.56 -3.25
CA SER A 41 -1.84 3.39 -4.14
C SER A 41 -3.08 3.53 -5.02
N LEU A 42 -4.22 3.99 -4.48
CA LEU A 42 -5.42 4.27 -5.27
C LEU A 42 -5.15 5.34 -6.35
N ALA A 43 -4.42 6.40 -6.01
CA ALA A 43 -4.06 7.46 -6.94
C ALA A 43 -3.13 7.00 -8.08
N GLU A 44 -2.29 5.98 -7.84
CA GLU A 44 -1.44 5.36 -8.85
C GLU A 44 -2.19 4.35 -9.73
N ILE A 45 -3.08 3.56 -9.13
CA ILE A 45 -3.72 2.42 -9.80
C ILE A 45 -4.96 2.82 -10.59
N LEU A 46 -5.83 3.67 -10.02
CA LEU A 46 -7.09 4.02 -10.67
C LEU A 46 -6.93 4.59 -12.10
N PRO A 47 -5.94 5.45 -12.39
CA PRO A 47 -5.77 6.01 -13.75
C PRO A 47 -5.21 5.03 -14.79
N LEU A 48 -4.72 3.85 -14.39
CA LEU A 48 -4.13 2.89 -15.34
C LEU A 48 -5.19 2.41 -16.35
N SER A 49 -4.77 2.24 -17.60
CA SER A 49 -5.67 1.91 -18.71
C SER A 49 -6.34 0.53 -18.60
N ASP A 50 -5.74 -0.41 -17.85
CA ASP A 50 -6.33 -1.72 -17.60
C ASP A 50 -7.18 -1.80 -16.32
N THR A 51 -7.28 -0.72 -15.54
CA THR A 51 -8.02 -0.72 -14.27
C THR A 51 -9.53 -0.89 -14.49
N PRO A 52 -10.18 -1.87 -13.83
CA PRO A 52 -11.61 -2.10 -13.94
C PRO A 52 -12.43 -0.86 -13.59
N GLY A 53 -13.51 -0.64 -14.36
CA GLY A 53 -14.34 0.56 -14.24
C GLY A 53 -13.74 1.81 -14.88
N GLY A 54 -12.51 1.73 -15.41
CA GLY A 54 -11.83 2.80 -16.11
C GLY A 54 -12.35 3.05 -17.52
N PRO A 55 -11.94 4.16 -18.17
CA PRO A 55 -11.00 5.15 -17.66
C PRO A 55 -11.56 5.97 -16.49
N TRP A 56 -10.72 6.22 -15.48
CA TRP A 56 -11.07 6.92 -14.25
C TRP A 56 -10.64 8.39 -14.27
N LYS A 57 -11.55 9.29 -13.89
CA LYS A 57 -11.20 10.64 -13.41
C LYS A 57 -11.02 10.59 -11.90
N LEU A 58 -10.06 11.33 -11.34
CA LEU A 58 -9.78 11.32 -9.91
C LEU A 58 -9.79 12.70 -9.27
N TYR A 59 -10.52 12.80 -8.18
CA TYR A 59 -10.36 13.84 -7.17
C TYR A 59 -9.65 13.26 -5.95
N GLY A 60 -8.62 13.95 -5.47
CA GLY A 60 -7.85 13.53 -4.30
C GLY A 60 -7.94 14.56 -3.19
N VAL A 61 -8.43 14.17 -2.01
CA VAL A 61 -8.61 15.06 -0.88
C VAL A 61 -7.57 14.80 0.21
N ALA A 62 -6.90 15.85 0.66
CA ALA A 62 -6.08 15.85 1.87
C ALA A 62 -5.92 17.27 2.44
N ARG A 63 -5.47 17.40 3.69
CA ARG A 63 -5.39 18.71 4.39
C ARG A 63 -4.18 19.55 4.01
N ARG A 64 -3.06 18.89 3.74
CA ARG A 64 -1.77 19.54 3.42
C ARG A 64 -1.75 19.94 1.93
N PRO A 65 -0.88 20.87 1.51
CA PRO A 65 -0.57 21.05 0.10
C PRO A 65 -0.14 19.73 -0.57
N LYS A 66 -0.36 19.59 -1.87
CA LYS A 66 0.06 18.40 -2.64
C LYS A 66 1.58 18.24 -2.51
N PRO A 67 2.08 17.12 -1.97
CA PRO A 67 3.52 16.94 -1.82
C PRO A 67 4.17 16.52 -3.15
N ASP A 68 5.45 16.81 -3.30
CA ASP A 68 6.21 16.51 -4.53
C ASP A 68 6.20 15.00 -4.89
N TRP A 69 6.22 14.12 -3.90
CA TRP A 69 6.18 12.67 -4.15
C TRP A 69 4.82 12.17 -4.68
N ASN A 70 3.79 13.02 -4.68
CA ASN A 70 2.46 12.75 -5.23
C ASN A 70 2.20 13.57 -6.51
N SER A 71 3.14 14.43 -6.94
CA SER A 71 2.91 15.39 -8.03
C SER A 71 2.55 14.74 -9.35
N ASP A 72 3.17 13.58 -9.61
CA ASP A 72 3.12 12.89 -10.90
C ASP A 72 1.80 12.17 -11.14
N HIS A 73 0.95 12.04 -10.10
CA HIS A 73 -0.36 11.41 -10.24
C HIS A 73 -1.33 12.35 -10.94
N LEU A 74 -2.05 11.80 -11.93
CA LEU A 74 -3.15 12.43 -12.66
C LEU A 74 -4.40 12.55 -11.77
N VAL A 75 -4.29 13.35 -10.72
CA VAL A 75 -5.31 13.58 -9.70
C VAL A 75 -5.57 15.07 -9.57
N GLU A 76 -6.85 15.46 -9.65
CA GLU A 76 -7.32 16.79 -9.27
C GLU A 76 -7.27 16.91 -7.74
N TYR A 77 -6.20 17.52 -7.23
CA TYR A 77 -5.94 17.62 -5.80
C TYR A 77 -6.76 18.73 -5.14
N ILE A 78 -7.54 18.36 -4.13
CA ILE A 78 -8.39 19.26 -3.37
C ILE A 78 -7.86 19.32 -1.94
N GLN A 79 -7.28 20.45 -1.58
CA GLN A 79 -6.89 20.69 -0.20
C GLN A 79 -8.15 20.93 0.63
N CYS A 80 -8.54 20.03 1.53
CA CYS A 80 -9.76 20.17 2.35
C CYS A 80 -9.59 19.53 3.73
N ASN A 81 -10.02 20.23 4.78
CA ASN A 81 -10.19 19.62 6.10
C ASN A 81 -11.60 19.04 6.27
N VAL A 82 -11.71 17.71 6.09
CA VAL A 82 -13.02 17.02 6.18
C VAL A 82 -13.63 17.01 7.59
N SER A 83 -12.90 17.44 8.63
CA SER A 83 -13.48 17.65 9.96
C SER A 83 -14.25 18.97 10.07
N ASP A 84 -14.03 19.93 9.17
CA ASP A 84 -14.77 21.19 9.12
C ASP A 84 -15.98 21.02 8.18
N PRO A 85 -17.22 21.06 8.70
CA PRO A 85 -18.41 20.83 7.88
C PRO A 85 -18.61 21.90 6.80
N ASN A 86 -18.26 23.17 7.06
CA ASN A 86 -18.44 24.25 6.10
C ASN A 86 -17.42 24.16 4.98
N GLU A 87 -16.16 23.88 5.31
CA GLU A 87 -15.11 23.68 4.32
C GLU A 87 -15.41 22.46 3.44
N THR A 88 -15.81 21.35 4.06
CA THR A 88 -16.19 20.11 3.36
C THR A 88 -17.35 20.36 2.41
N GLN A 89 -18.41 21.03 2.89
CA GLN A 89 -19.55 21.38 2.05
C GLN A 89 -19.12 22.25 0.87
N SER A 90 -18.35 23.31 1.11
CA SER A 90 -17.92 24.24 0.07
C SER A 90 -17.04 23.57 -1.00
N LYS A 91 -16.18 22.63 -0.63
CA LYS A 91 -15.20 22.03 -1.55
C LYS A 91 -15.68 20.76 -2.23
N LEU A 92 -16.53 19.97 -1.58
CA LEU A 92 -16.96 18.67 -2.11
C LEU A 92 -18.34 18.69 -2.77
N SER A 93 -19.24 19.62 -2.41
CA SER A 93 -20.58 19.67 -3.03
C SER A 93 -20.57 20.09 -4.50
N VAL A 94 -19.48 20.70 -4.97
CA VAL A 94 -19.31 21.10 -6.38
C VAL A 94 -18.89 19.93 -7.28
N LEU A 95 -18.51 18.79 -6.71
CA LEU A 95 -18.02 17.61 -7.42
C LEU A 95 -19.21 16.72 -7.85
N THR A 96 -20.03 17.24 -8.76
CA THR A 96 -21.31 16.62 -9.15
C THR A 96 -21.15 15.38 -10.03
N ASP A 97 -19.97 15.14 -10.58
CA ASP A 97 -19.66 14.02 -11.47
C ASP A 97 -19.15 12.77 -10.74
N VAL A 98 -18.92 12.84 -9.42
CA VAL A 98 -18.40 11.71 -8.61
C VAL A 98 -19.33 10.49 -8.72
N THR A 99 -18.73 9.33 -8.98
CA THR A 99 -19.43 8.05 -9.02
C THR A 99 -19.07 7.13 -7.88
N ASP A 100 -17.84 7.20 -7.35
CA ASP A 100 -17.35 6.27 -6.34
C ASP A 100 -16.51 7.01 -5.29
N ILE A 101 -16.77 6.78 -4.01
CA ILE A 101 -16.02 7.36 -2.89
C ILE A 101 -15.09 6.29 -2.31
N PHE A 102 -13.81 6.62 -2.16
CA PHE A 102 -12.82 5.80 -1.46
C PHE A 102 -12.40 6.52 -0.17
N TYR A 103 -12.97 6.11 0.97
CA TYR A 103 -12.69 6.71 2.27
C TYR A 103 -11.55 5.97 2.99
N VAL A 104 -10.34 6.54 2.94
CA VAL A 104 -9.08 5.92 3.41
C VAL A 104 -8.31 6.83 4.38
N THR A 105 -9.05 7.58 5.21
CA THR A 105 -8.48 8.50 6.21
C THR A 105 -9.05 8.25 7.60
N TRP A 106 -8.34 8.74 8.61
CA TRP A 106 -8.81 8.77 9.99
C TRP A 106 -8.12 9.91 10.76
N ALA A 107 -8.60 10.20 11.96
CA ALA A 107 -7.96 11.07 12.94
C ALA A 107 -7.66 10.28 14.21
N ASN A 108 -6.47 10.51 14.76
CA ASN A 108 -6.04 9.93 16.03
C ASN A 108 -6.34 10.89 17.19
N ARG A 109 -6.99 10.38 18.24
CA ARG A 109 -7.31 11.08 19.48
C ARG A 109 -6.86 10.27 20.70
N PRO A 110 -6.66 10.92 21.85
CA PRO A 110 -6.20 10.25 23.07
C PRO A 110 -7.13 9.14 23.57
N THR A 111 -8.45 9.28 23.39
CA THR A 111 -9.44 8.30 23.83
C THR A 111 -10.28 7.77 22.67
N GLU A 112 -10.81 6.55 22.80
CA GLU A 112 -11.66 5.99 21.75
C GLU A 112 -13.01 6.73 21.63
N ALA A 113 -13.53 7.29 22.72
CA ALA A 113 -14.72 8.14 22.66
C ALA A 113 -14.51 9.37 21.75
N GLU A 114 -13.37 10.06 21.92
CA GLU A 114 -13.00 11.17 21.02
C GLU A 114 -12.73 10.69 19.60
N ASN A 115 -12.17 9.49 19.41
CA ASN A 115 -12.00 8.88 18.08
C ASN A 115 -13.37 8.66 17.41
N CYS A 116 -14.36 8.12 18.13
CA CYS A 116 -15.72 7.92 17.62
C CYS A 116 -16.34 9.24 17.17
N GLU A 117 -16.22 10.30 17.99
CA GLU A 117 -16.75 11.62 17.67
C GLU A 117 -16.11 12.20 16.40
N ILE A 118 -14.78 12.31 16.36
CA ILE A 118 -14.10 12.98 15.25
C ILE A 118 -14.18 12.18 13.94
N ASN A 119 -13.99 10.87 13.99
CA ASN A 119 -14.00 10.04 12.78
C ASN A 119 -15.41 9.85 12.23
N GLY A 120 -16.41 9.81 13.12
CA GLY A 120 -17.82 9.84 12.72
C GLY A 120 -18.19 11.17 12.06
N ALA A 121 -17.79 12.30 12.65
CA ALA A 121 -18.04 13.62 12.08
C ALA A 121 -17.37 13.79 10.69
N MET A 122 -16.11 13.38 10.54
CA MET A 122 -15.39 13.46 9.27
C MET A 122 -16.09 12.66 8.16
N LEU A 123 -16.47 11.41 8.42
CA LEU A 123 -17.18 10.59 7.43
C LEU A 123 -18.53 11.23 7.08
N ARG A 124 -19.30 11.63 8.09
CA ARG A 124 -20.62 12.25 7.91
C ARG A 124 -20.56 13.54 7.10
N ASN A 125 -19.56 14.39 7.32
CA ASN A 125 -19.36 15.61 6.55
C ASN A 125 -19.15 15.32 5.06
N VAL A 126 -18.29 14.34 4.74
CA VAL A 126 -18.05 13.92 3.34
C VAL A 126 -19.34 13.40 2.71
N LEU A 127 -20.00 12.44 3.35
CA LEU A 127 -21.18 11.79 2.79
C LEU A 127 -22.32 12.80 2.56
N ARG A 128 -22.55 13.71 3.51
CA ARG A 128 -23.58 14.75 3.37
C ARG A 128 -23.24 15.83 2.36
N ALA A 129 -21.97 16.09 2.09
CA ALA A 129 -21.56 17.00 1.02
C ALA A 129 -21.72 16.37 -0.37
N VAL A 130 -21.50 15.06 -0.51
CA VAL A 130 -21.44 14.39 -1.83
C VAL A 130 -22.78 13.75 -2.22
N ILE A 131 -23.43 12.96 -1.35
CA ILE A 131 -24.63 12.17 -1.69
C ILE A 131 -25.74 13.03 -2.33
N PRO A 132 -26.08 14.23 -1.81
CA PRO A 132 -27.14 15.06 -2.40
C PRO A 132 -26.74 15.75 -3.71
N ASN A 133 -25.44 15.91 -3.97
CA ASN A 133 -24.92 16.76 -5.06
C ASN A 133 -24.33 15.95 -6.22
N ALA A 134 -24.00 14.67 -6.02
CA ALA A 134 -23.51 13.75 -7.03
C ALA A 134 -24.64 12.80 -7.50
N PRO A 135 -25.43 13.16 -8.52
CA PRO A 135 -26.55 12.34 -8.99
C PRO A 135 -26.12 10.94 -9.44
N ASN A 136 -24.92 10.79 -9.98
CA ASN A 136 -24.36 9.53 -10.48
C ASN A 136 -23.54 8.77 -9.44
N LEU A 137 -23.59 9.12 -8.15
CA LEU A 137 -22.92 8.36 -7.10
C LEU A 137 -23.50 6.94 -7.01
N ARG A 138 -22.63 5.92 -7.12
CA ARG A 138 -22.95 4.49 -7.20
C ARG A 138 -22.46 3.70 -5.99
N HIS A 139 -21.25 4.00 -5.51
CA HIS A 139 -20.60 3.18 -4.49
C HIS A 139 -19.76 3.98 -3.48
N ILE A 140 -19.69 3.48 -2.25
CA ILE A 140 -18.82 4.01 -1.19
C ILE A 140 -17.99 2.87 -0.58
N CYS A 141 -16.67 2.94 -0.75
CA CYS A 141 -15.71 2.09 -0.04
C CYS A 141 -15.29 2.78 1.27
N LEU A 142 -15.47 2.10 2.40
CA LEU A 142 -15.00 2.52 3.71
C LEU A 142 -13.85 1.62 4.19
N GLN A 143 -12.66 2.17 4.38
CA GLN A 143 -11.56 1.44 4.99
C GLN A 143 -11.58 1.57 6.52
N THR A 144 -11.61 0.43 7.20
CA THR A 144 -11.46 0.30 8.66
C THR A 144 -10.17 -0.48 8.97
N GLY A 145 -10.26 -1.70 9.55
CA GLY A 145 -9.10 -2.54 9.82
C GLY A 145 -9.31 -3.64 10.86
N GLY A 146 -8.26 -4.42 11.11
CA GLY A 146 -8.27 -5.54 12.07
C GLY A 146 -8.67 -5.18 13.51
N LYS A 147 -8.59 -3.89 13.92
CA LYS A 147 -9.14 -3.42 15.22
C LYS A 147 -10.63 -3.67 15.39
N HIS A 148 -11.37 -3.97 14.31
CA HIS A 148 -12.75 -4.43 14.40
C HIS A 148 -12.87 -5.68 15.30
N TYR A 149 -11.88 -6.56 15.29
CA TYR A 149 -11.93 -7.85 15.99
C TYR A 149 -11.20 -7.86 17.34
N VAL A 150 -10.30 -6.90 17.56
CA VAL A 150 -9.45 -6.81 18.76
C VAL A 150 -9.74 -5.60 19.64
N GLY A 151 -10.61 -4.69 19.19
CA GLY A 151 -10.96 -3.46 19.89
C GLY A 151 -9.98 -2.30 19.62
N PRO A 152 -10.19 -1.15 20.29
CA PRO A 152 -9.33 0.02 20.13
C PRO A 152 -7.99 -0.16 20.85
N PHE A 153 -6.99 0.64 20.47
CA PHE A 153 -5.65 0.57 21.07
C PHE A 153 -5.66 0.70 22.60
N GLU A 154 -6.56 1.55 23.14
CA GLU A 154 -6.70 1.74 24.58
C GLU A 154 -7.16 0.48 25.34
N SER A 155 -7.75 -0.48 24.64
CA SER A 155 -8.32 -1.71 25.21
C SER A 155 -7.42 -2.94 25.03
N PHE A 156 -6.28 -2.81 24.33
CA PHE A 156 -5.36 -3.93 24.11
C PHE A 156 -4.86 -4.49 25.44
N GLY A 157 -5.01 -5.81 25.63
CA GLY A 157 -4.68 -6.51 26.88
C GLY A 157 -5.64 -6.26 28.05
N LYS A 158 -6.66 -5.40 27.88
CA LYS A 158 -7.69 -5.12 28.91
C LYS A 158 -9.01 -5.83 28.63
N ILE A 159 -9.23 -6.22 27.38
CA ILE A 159 -10.40 -6.98 26.93
C ILE A 159 -9.95 -8.26 26.25
N GLN A 160 -10.84 -9.26 26.25
CA GLN A 160 -10.65 -10.47 25.46
C GLN A 160 -10.98 -10.15 24.00
N PRO A 161 -10.00 -10.20 23.06
CA PRO A 161 -10.30 -10.13 21.64
C PRO A 161 -11.01 -11.41 21.19
N HIS A 162 -11.58 -11.39 19.98
CA HIS A 162 -12.00 -12.63 19.34
C HIS A 162 -10.82 -13.58 19.12
N ASP A 163 -11.11 -14.87 18.95
CA ASP A 163 -10.09 -15.84 18.57
C ASP A 163 -9.82 -15.79 17.06
N THR A 164 -8.60 -16.14 16.67
CA THR A 164 -8.15 -16.10 15.27
C THR A 164 -8.31 -17.46 14.58
N PRO A 165 -8.45 -17.53 13.25
CA PRO A 165 -8.46 -16.42 12.29
C PRO A 165 -9.78 -15.64 12.31
N PHE A 166 -9.70 -14.31 12.23
CA PHE A 166 -10.88 -13.46 12.21
C PHE A 166 -11.68 -13.63 10.92
N THR A 167 -13.00 -13.79 11.06
CA THR A 167 -13.97 -13.83 9.96
C THR A 167 -14.96 -12.66 10.10
N GLU A 168 -15.49 -12.19 8.97
CA GLU A 168 -16.28 -10.96 8.92
C GLU A 168 -17.66 -11.06 9.58
N ASP A 169 -18.13 -12.29 9.82
CA ASP A 169 -19.38 -12.64 10.52
C ASP A 169 -19.26 -12.65 12.05
N LEU A 170 -18.06 -12.47 12.59
CA LEU A 170 -17.87 -12.28 14.03
C LEU A 170 -18.63 -11.04 14.51
N PRO A 171 -19.32 -11.12 15.66
CA PRO A 171 -20.06 -9.98 16.19
C PRO A 171 -19.11 -8.86 16.62
N ARG A 172 -19.58 -7.62 16.62
CA ARG A 172 -18.85 -6.50 17.22
C ARG A 172 -18.54 -6.80 18.69
N LEU A 173 -17.36 -6.41 19.14
CA LEU A 173 -17.02 -6.44 20.57
C LEU A 173 -17.86 -5.42 21.34
N ASN A 174 -18.17 -5.71 22.61
CA ASN A 174 -18.92 -4.79 23.49
C ASN A 174 -18.03 -3.68 24.08
N VAL A 175 -17.40 -2.89 23.20
CA VAL A 175 -16.57 -1.73 23.53
C VAL A 175 -16.79 -0.63 22.50
N PRO A 176 -16.58 0.66 22.86
CA PRO A 176 -16.49 1.72 21.87
C PRO A 176 -15.41 1.39 20.83
N ASN A 177 -15.73 1.63 19.56
CA ASN A 177 -14.78 1.52 18.46
C ASN A 177 -15.25 2.43 17.33
N PHE A 178 -14.42 3.37 16.88
CA PHE A 178 -14.83 4.33 15.86
C PHE A 178 -15.14 3.65 14.52
N TYR A 179 -14.64 2.44 14.28
CA TYR A 179 -15.04 1.63 13.11
C TYR A 179 -16.53 1.28 13.13
N TYR A 180 -17.08 0.96 14.30
CA TYR A 180 -18.50 0.67 14.44
C TYR A 180 -19.34 1.93 14.19
N THR A 181 -18.90 3.06 14.76
CA THR A 181 -19.52 4.37 14.50
C THR A 181 -19.53 4.72 13.02
N GLN A 182 -18.42 4.48 12.31
CA GLN A 182 -18.34 4.75 10.87
C GLN A 182 -19.21 3.82 10.02
N GLU A 183 -19.25 2.52 10.34
CA GLU A 183 -20.15 1.57 9.69
C GLU A 183 -21.62 1.99 9.88
N ASP A 184 -22.03 2.35 11.10
CA ASP A 184 -23.41 2.77 11.38
C ASP A 184 -23.78 4.06 10.62
N ILE A 185 -22.86 5.01 10.52
CA ILE A 185 -23.04 6.24 9.71
C ILE A 185 -23.14 5.89 8.23
N LEU A 186 -22.28 5.00 7.73
CA LEU A 186 -22.30 4.58 6.34
C LEU A 186 -23.66 3.98 5.99
N PHE A 187 -24.15 3.04 6.81
CA PHE A 187 -25.44 2.38 6.60
C PHE A 187 -26.61 3.38 6.66
N GLU A 188 -26.60 4.31 7.62
CA GLU A 188 -27.61 5.37 7.72
C GLU A 188 -27.63 6.30 6.49
N GLU A 189 -26.45 6.68 5.99
CA GLU A 189 -26.35 7.65 4.89
C GLU A 189 -26.62 7.01 3.51
N VAL A 190 -26.27 5.74 3.28
CA VAL A 190 -26.56 5.06 2.00
C VAL A 190 -28.05 4.84 1.77
N GLU A 191 -28.85 4.63 2.82
CA GLU A 191 -30.31 4.49 2.72
C GLU A 191 -31.00 5.74 2.13
N LYS A 192 -30.33 6.91 2.17
CA LYS A 192 -30.87 8.18 1.67
C LYS A 192 -30.85 8.30 0.14
N LYS A 193 -30.17 7.39 -0.56
CA LYS A 193 -30.09 7.37 -2.02
C LYS A 193 -30.35 5.95 -2.54
N GLU A 194 -31.47 5.76 -3.22
CA GLU A 194 -31.83 4.48 -3.82
C GLU A 194 -30.73 4.00 -4.78
N GLY A 195 -30.34 2.73 -4.66
CA GLY A 195 -29.31 2.10 -5.49
C GLY A 195 -27.86 2.43 -5.08
N LEU A 196 -27.63 3.31 -4.10
CA LEU A 196 -26.30 3.56 -3.55
C LEU A 196 -25.84 2.33 -2.76
N THR A 197 -24.68 1.79 -3.11
CA THR A 197 -24.12 0.60 -2.48
C THR A 197 -22.86 0.94 -1.68
N TRP A 198 -22.44 0.03 -0.80
CA TRP A 198 -21.25 0.22 0.02
C TRP A 198 -20.38 -1.04 0.09
N SER A 199 -19.15 -0.87 0.54
CA SER A 199 -18.26 -1.96 0.96
C SER A 199 -17.37 -1.50 2.11
N VAL A 200 -17.06 -2.41 3.04
CA VAL A 200 -16.14 -2.13 4.16
C VAL A 200 -14.90 -3.00 4.01
N HIS A 201 -13.72 -2.40 4.09
CA HIS A 201 -12.45 -3.08 3.92
C HIS A 201 -11.66 -3.07 5.22
N ARG A 202 -11.29 -4.27 5.71
CA ARG A 202 -10.64 -4.47 7.02
C ARG A 202 -9.22 -4.99 6.83
N PRO A 203 -8.25 -4.13 6.44
CA PRO A 203 -6.87 -4.56 6.32
C PRO A 203 -6.23 -4.85 7.68
N GLN A 204 -5.29 -5.79 7.65
CA GLN A 204 -4.23 -6.00 8.66
C GLN A 204 -3.13 -4.94 8.50
N PRO A 205 -2.06 -4.92 9.34
CA PRO A 205 -0.99 -3.93 9.24
C PRO A 205 -0.48 -3.78 7.81
N ILE A 206 -0.39 -2.51 7.35
CA ILE A 206 -0.24 -2.20 5.93
C ILE A 206 1.24 -2.07 5.56
N PHE A 207 1.65 -2.79 4.52
CA PHE A 207 2.90 -2.54 3.80
C PHE A 207 2.59 -1.61 2.63
N GLY A 208 3.25 -0.46 2.59
CA GLY A 208 2.93 0.59 1.64
C GLY A 208 3.90 1.76 1.70
N PHE A 209 3.65 2.75 0.84
CA PHE A 209 4.43 3.99 0.76
C PHE A 209 3.55 5.21 1.05
N SER A 210 3.85 5.91 2.14
CA SER A 210 3.44 7.29 2.37
C SER A 210 4.24 7.88 3.53
N PRO A 211 5.08 8.89 3.29
CA PRO A 211 5.74 9.65 4.36
C PRO A 211 4.76 10.43 5.25
N TYR A 212 3.50 10.60 4.84
CA TYR A 212 2.48 11.32 5.62
C TYR A 212 1.56 10.40 6.42
N SER A 213 1.72 9.08 6.31
CA SER A 213 0.88 8.11 7.03
C SER A 213 1.16 8.14 8.53
N LEU A 214 0.09 8.13 9.32
CA LEU A 214 0.15 8.03 10.79
C LEU A 214 0.53 6.63 11.28
N MET A 215 0.50 5.62 10.41
CA MET A 215 0.85 4.22 10.71
C MET A 215 1.57 3.64 9.49
N ASN A 216 2.91 3.69 9.51
CA ASN A 216 3.75 3.18 8.42
C ASN A 216 4.90 2.34 8.97
N ILE A 217 4.74 1.02 8.96
CA ILE A 217 5.77 0.10 9.47
C ILE A 217 6.99 0.05 8.54
N ILE A 218 6.81 0.08 7.22
CA ILE A 218 7.93 0.02 6.26
C ILE A 218 8.84 1.23 6.42
N GLY A 219 8.26 2.43 6.43
CA GLY A 219 9.01 3.68 6.62
C GLY A 219 9.76 3.69 7.95
N THR A 220 9.08 3.33 9.04
CA THR A 220 9.67 3.30 10.39
C THR A 220 10.85 2.32 10.48
N LEU A 221 10.70 1.11 9.92
CA LEU A 221 11.78 0.12 9.91
C LEU A 221 12.95 0.51 8.99
N CYS A 222 12.67 1.16 7.85
CA CYS A 222 13.71 1.69 6.97
C CYS A 222 14.56 2.76 7.67
N VAL A 223 13.91 3.68 8.40
CA VAL A 223 14.61 4.73 9.16
C VAL A 223 15.44 4.12 10.28
N TYR A 224 14.88 3.16 11.03
CA TYR A 224 15.63 2.44 12.06
C TYR A 224 16.85 1.73 11.48
N ALA A 225 16.69 1.00 10.38
CA ALA A 225 17.80 0.31 9.72
C ALA A 225 18.86 1.29 9.18
N ALA A 226 18.45 2.43 8.62
CA ALA A 226 19.37 3.47 8.16
C ALA A 226 20.22 4.05 9.31
N ILE A 227 19.60 4.31 10.48
CA ILE A 227 20.30 4.77 11.68
C ILE A 227 21.28 3.70 12.17
N CYS A 228 20.85 2.44 12.30
CA CYS A 228 21.74 1.34 12.68
C CYS A 228 22.93 1.21 11.72
N LYS A 229 22.70 1.36 10.41
CA LYS A 229 23.75 1.29 9.39
C LYS A 229 24.76 2.43 9.54
N LEU A 230 24.32 3.67 9.73
CA LEU A 230 25.21 4.82 9.92
C LEU A 230 26.06 4.66 11.19
N GLU A 231 25.46 4.17 12.28
CA GLU A 231 26.12 4.03 13.57
C GLU A 231 26.98 2.75 13.70
N GLY A 232 26.93 1.86 12.71
CA GLY A 232 27.56 0.53 12.80
C GLY A 232 26.94 -0.35 13.91
N ALA A 233 25.73 -0.04 14.34
CA ALA A 233 25.02 -0.74 15.39
C ALA A 233 24.29 -1.98 14.85
N PRO A 234 24.09 -3.04 15.66
CA PRO A 234 23.30 -4.18 15.26
C PRO A 234 21.83 -3.80 15.04
N LEU A 235 21.19 -4.39 14.03
CA LEU A 235 19.75 -4.28 13.79
C LEU A 235 19.01 -5.23 14.75
N LYS A 236 18.83 -4.80 15.99
CA LYS A 236 18.15 -5.57 17.04
C LYS A 236 16.64 -5.55 16.86
N PHE A 237 15.98 -6.70 16.98
CA PHE A 237 14.52 -6.77 16.96
C PHE A 237 13.94 -6.16 18.25
N PRO A 238 13.14 -5.08 18.19
CA PRO A 238 12.62 -4.37 19.38
C PRO A 238 11.32 -4.98 19.96
N GLY A 239 10.86 -6.09 19.36
CA GLY A 239 9.60 -6.74 19.69
C GLY A 239 9.70 -7.82 20.77
N THR A 240 8.59 -8.54 20.97
CA THR A 240 8.52 -9.70 21.88
C THR A 240 9.02 -10.98 21.20
N LYS A 241 9.43 -11.98 22.00
CA LYS A 241 9.77 -13.31 21.48
C LYS A 241 8.60 -13.96 20.74
N GLY A 242 7.37 -13.76 21.21
CA GLY A 242 6.20 -14.31 20.52
C GLY A 242 5.96 -13.64 19.17
N ALA A 243 6.09 -12.32 19.04
CA ALA A 243 6.03 -11.63 17.75
C ALA A 243 7.14 -12.09 16.79
N TRP A 244 8.35 -12.37 17.31
CA TRP A 244 9.48 -12.88 16.53
C TRP A 244 9.22 -14.28 15.94
N GLU A 245 8.61 -15.18 16.73
CA GLU A 245 8.43 -16.59 16.38
C GLU A 245 7.05 -16.95 15.82
N CYS A 246 6.01 -16.13 16.02
CA CYS A 246 4.66 -16.42 15.54
C CYS A 246 4.49 -16.16 14.04
N HIS A 247 3.41 -16.72 13.48
CA HIS A 247 2.95 -16.37 12.14
C HIS A 247 2.08 -15.13 12.20
N MET A 248 2.31 -14.22 11.26
CA MET A 248 1.56 -12.98 11.09
C MET A 248 1.13 -12.85 9.63
N VAL A 249 0.09 -12.05 9.41
CA VAL A 249 -0.38 -11.60 8.10
C VAL A 249 -0.22 -10.08 7.99
N VAL A 250 -0.13 -9.58 6.77
CA VAL A 250 -0.05 -8.15 6.44
C VAL A 250 -0.90 -7.88 5.20
N SER A 251 -1.10 -6.59 4.93
CA SER A 251 -1.89 -6.11 3.80
C SER A 251 -1.04 -5.19 2.94
N ASP A 252 -0.82 -5.56 1.69
CA ASP A 252 -0.16 -4.70 0.72
C ASP A 252 -1.09 -3.55 0.31
N ALA A 253 -0.59 -2.31 0.30
CA ALA A 253 -1.39 -1.12 -0.02
C ALA A 253 -1.99 -1.16 -1.44
N ASP A 254 -1.29 -1.75 -2.41
CA ASP A 254 -1.80 -1.93 -3.76
C ASP A 254 -2.88 -3.01 -3.78
N LEU A 255 -2.72 -4.10 -3.02
CA LEU A 255 -3.75 -5.14 -2.90
C LEU A 255 -5.04 -4.60 -2.25
N ILE A 256 -4.91 -3.72 -1.26
CA ILE A 256 -6.06 -3.05 -0.65
C ILE A 256 -6.77 -2.17 -1.69
N ALA A 257 -6.02 -1.37 -2.43
CA ALA A 257 -6.57 -0.53 -3.50
C ALA A 257 -7.28 -1.39 -4.57
N GLU A 258 -6.68 -2.50 -4.99
CA GLU A 258 -7.27 -3.49 -5.87
C GLU A 258 -8.60 -4.06 -5.33
N GLN A 259 -8.66 -4.43 -4.03
CA GLN A 259 -9.90 -4.94 -3.43
C GLN A 259 -10.99 -3.87 -3.36
N GLN A 260 -10.64 -2.61 -3.08
CA GLN A 260 -11.62 -1.51 -3.09
C GLN A 260 -12.17 -1.29 -4.51
N ILE A 261 -11.29 -1.27 -5.52
CA ILE A 261 -11.70 -1.14 -6.93
C ILE A 261 -12.59 -2.32 -7.33
N TRP A 262 -12.24 -3.55 -6.94
CA TRP A 262 -13.09 -4.74 -7.16
C TRP A 262 -14.49 -4.55 -6.60
N ALA A 263 -14.61 -4.06 -5.36
CA ALA A 263 -15.92 -3.85 -4.75
C ALA A 263 -16.76 -2.75 -5.46
N THR A 264 -16.12 -1.82 -6.17
CA THR A 264 -16.83 -0.80 -6.97
C THR A 264 -17.45 -1.37 -8.24
N VAL A 265 -16.87 -2.41 -8.85
CA VAL A 265 -17.31 -2.95 -10.15
C VAL A 265 -18.04 -4.29 -10.06
N ASP A 266 -17.80 -5.07 -9.02
CA ASP A 266 -18.37 -6.41 -8.88
C ASP A 266 -19.74 -6.38 -8.16
N PRO A 267 -20.81 -6.91 -8.78
CA PRO A 267 -22.13 -6.95 -8.14
C PRO A 267 -22.19 -7.87 -6.91
N TYR A 268 -21.32 -8.88 -6.80
CA TYR A 268 -21.29 -9.78 -5.65
C TYR A 268 -20.56 -9.18 -4.45
N ALA A 269 -19.84 -8.08 -4.63
CA ALA A 269 -19.13 -7.40 -3.56
C ALA A 269 -19.96 -6.31 -2.85
N LYS A 270 -21.19 -6.07 -3.31
CA LYS A 270 -22.03 -4.95 -2.84
C LYS A 270 -22.62 -5.23 -1.47
N ASN A 271 -22.56 -4.22 -0.61
CA ASN A 271 -23.14 -4.19 0.74
C ASN A 271 -22.54 -5.24 1.67
N GLU A 272 -21.22 -5.46 1.53
CA GLU A 272 -20.48 -6.46 2.28
C GLU A 272 -19.23 -5.86 2.93
N ALA A 273 -18.85 -6.43 4.08
CA ALA A 273 -17.55 -6.19 4.70
C ALA A 273 -16.58 -7.33 4.35
N PHE A 274 -15.34 -6.99 4.03
CA PHE A 274 -14.28 -7.92 3.64
C PHE A 274 -12.99 -7.66 4.43
N ASN A 275 -12.36 -8.73 4.90
CA ASN A 275 -10.96 -8.74 5.27
C ASN A 275 -10.10 -8.55 4.03
N CYS A 276 -8.90 -7.98 4.22
CA CYS A 276 -7.94 -7.77 3.15
C CYS A 276 -6.53 -8.02 3.67
N SER A 277 -6.02 -9.22 3.45
CA SER A 277 -4.63 -9.58 3.72
C SER A 277 -4.02 -10.28 2.51
N ASN A 278 -2.69 -10.39 2.50
CA ASN A 278 -1.91 -10.83 1.35
C ASN A 278 -2.19 -12.27 0.88
N GLY A 279 -2.85 -13.09 1.70
CA GLY A 279 -3.14 -14.50 1.40
C GLY A 279 -2.00 -15.46 1.72
N ASP A 280 -0.93 -14.98 2.35
CA ASP A 280 0.16 -15.77 2.91
C ASP A 280 0.46 -15.37 4.37
N VAL A 281 1.35 -16.10 5.03
CA VAL A 281 1.84 -15.81 6.38
C VAL A 281 3.35 -15.65 6.39
N PHE A 282 3.88 -14.88 7.33
CA PHE A 282 5.33 -14.74 7.55
C PHE A 282 5.66 -14.76 9.05
N LYS A 283 6.96 -14.87 9.35
CA LYS A 283 7.50 -14.57 10.69
C LYS A 283 8.39 -13.34 10.61
N TRP A 284 8.32 -12.46 11.62
CA TRP A 284 9.25 -11.32 11.70
C TRP A 284 10.71 -11.77 11.66
N LYS A 285 11.04 -12.92 12.24
CA LYS A 285 12.35 -13.57 12.13
C LYS A 285 12.90 -13.63 10.70
N HIS A 286 12.05 -13.88 9.71
CA HIS A 286 12.46 -13.97 8.31
C HIS A 286 12.52 -12.59 7.63
N LEU A 287 11.54 -11.72 7.86
CA LEU A 287 11.55 -10.37 7.27
C LEU A 287 12.66 -9.49 7.87
N TRP A 288 13.06 -9.74 9.11
CA TRP A 288 14.16 -9.02 9.74
C TRP A 288 15.50 -9.29 9.08
N LYS A 289 15.73 -10.55 8.69
CA LYS A 289 16.87 -10.92 7.85
C LYS A 289 16.83 -10.17 6.51
N VAL A 290 15.66 -10.10 5.87
CA VAL A 290 15.49 -9.37 4.61
C VAL A 290 15.79 -7.88 4.81
N LEU A 291 15.31 -7.26 5.90
CA LEU A 291 15.60 -5.86 6.21
C LEU A 291 17.11 -5.61 6.39
N ALA A 292 17.79 -6.48 7.14
CA ALA A 292 19.23 -6.42 7.32
C ALA A 292 20.00 -6.56 6.00
N GLU A 293 19.62 -7.53 5.15
CA GLU A 293 20.20 -7.71 3.81
C GLU A 293 19.98 -6.47 2.93
N GLN A 294 18.79 -5.88 2.98
CA GLN A 294 18.48 -4.68 2.21
C GLN A 294 19.39 -3.50 2.61
N PHE A 295 19.74 -3.35 3.89
CA PHE A 295 20.55 -2.22 4.39
C PHE A 295 22.05 -2.58 4.61
N ASP A 296 22.49 -3.73 4.14
CA ASP A 296 23.86 -4.24 4.31
C ASP A 296 24.32 -4.26 5.80
N ILE A 297 23.47 -4.78 6.70
CA ILE A 297 23.77 -4.91 8.13
C ILE A 297 24.02 -6.38 8.46
N GLU A 298 25.25 -6.72 8.87
CA GLU A 298 25.62 -8.12 9.16
C GLU A 298 25.08 -8.63 10.50
N SER A 299 25.07 -7.76 11.53
CA SER A 299 24.61 -8.12 12.86
C SER A 299 23.14 -7.74 13.04
N TYR A 300 22.26 -8.74 13.10
CA TYR A 300 20.82 -8.56 13.26
C TYR A 300 20.18 -9.70 14.04
N GLY A 301 19.02 -9.44 14.62
CA GLY A 301 18.17 -10.50 15.20
C GLY A 301 17.55 -10.13 16.53
N PHE A 302 16.91 -11.12 17.13
CA PHE A 302 16.34 -11.05 18.47
C PHE A 302 17.39 -11.47 19.51
N GLU A 303 17.50 -10.71 20.61
CA GLU A 303 18.42 -10.98 21.70
C GLU A 303 17.72 -11.85 22.77
N GLU A 304 18.08 -13.14 22.83
CA GLU A 304 17.49 -14.04 23.84
C GLU A 304 17.94 -13.67 25.26
N GLY A 305 16.97 -13.50 26.17
CA GLY A 305 17.24 -13.16 27.57
C GLY A 305 17.57 -11.69 27.83
N GLY A 306 17.61 -10.85 26.80
CA GLY A 306 17.72 -9.39 26.95
C GLY A 306 16.40 -8.74 27.38
N GLU A 307 16.48 -7.57 27.99
CA GLU A 307 15.29 -6.74 28.24
C GLU A 307 14.70 -6.27 26.90
N ARG A 308 13.36 -6.23 26.82
CA ARG A 308 12.69 -5.69 25.63
C ARG A 308 13.05 -4.21 25.49
N VAL A 309 13.52 -3.83 24.31
CA VAL A 309 13.89 -2.46 23.98
C VAL A 309 12.84 -1.86 23.06
N LYS A 310 12.17 -0.79 23.49
CA LYS A 310 11.22 -0.05 22.65
C LYS A 310 11.95 0.91 21.72
N LEU A 311 11.57 0.93 20.43
CA LEU A 311 12.10 1.88 19.47
C LEU A 311 11.88 3.32 19.92
N GLU A 312 10.72 3.62 20.52
CA GLU A 312 10.43 4.95 21.04
C GLU A 312 11.43 5.40 22.12
N GLU A 313 12.05 4.46 22.85
CA GLU A 313 13.04 4.76 23.87
C GLU A 313 14.45 4.91 23.26
N ILE A 314 14.87 3.98 22.39
CA ILE A 314 16.23 4.01 21.83
C ILE A 314 16.44 4.98 20.69
N MET A 315 15.37 5.45 20.05
CA MET A 315 15.45 6.45 18.99
C MET A 315 15.36 7.88 19.51
N LYS A 316 15.16 8.10 20.83
CA LYS A 316 15.24 9.43 21.44
C LYS A 316 16.63 10.04 21.21
N GLY A 317 16.66 11.30 20.76
CA GLY A 317 17.91 12.02 20.53
C GLY A 317 18.62 11.67 19.21
N LYS A 318 17.99 10.87 18.33
CA LYS A 318 18.55 10.49 17.02
C LYS A 318 18.23 11.49 15.90
N GLU A 319 17.65 12.65 16.22
CA GLU A 319 17.27 13.67 15.24
C GLU A 319 18.49 14.16 14.45
N ALA A 320 19.60 14.47 15.12
CA ALA A 320 20.84 14.90 14.47
C ALA A 320 21.45 13.80 13.57
N VAL A 321 21.36 12.54 13.99
CA VAL A 321 21.81 11.38 13.19
C VAL A 321 20.96 11.25 11.94
N TRP A 322 19.65 11.44 12.05
CA TRP A 322 18.76 11.44 10.88
C TRP A 322 19.05 12.61 9.94
N GLU A 323 19.26 13.82 10.45
CA GLU A 323 19.66 14.97 9.64
C GLU A 323 20.97 14.73 8.88
N GLU A 324 21.92 14.04 9.50
CA GLU A 324 23.15 13.60 8.84
C GLU A 324 22.88 12.60 7.71
N ILE A 325 22.05 11.57 7.95
CA ILE A 325 21.63 10.61 6.92
C ILE A 325 20.98 11.33 5.73
N VAL A 326 20.07 12.26 6.02
CA VAL A 326 19.38 13.07 5.01
C VAL A 326 20.40 13.89 4.21
N ARG A 327 21.34 14.57 4.86
CA ARG A 327 22.36 15.38 4.18
C ARG A 327 23.28 14.53 3.30
N GLU A 328 23.83 13.44 3.82
CA GLU A 328 24.84 12.63 3.13
C GLU A 328 24.27 11.84 1.96
N ASN A 329 23.04 11.35 2.10
CA ASN A 329 22.39 10.54 1.08
C ASN A 329 21.52 11.37 0.13
N LYS A 330 21.48 12.70 0.31
CA LYS A 330 20.57 13.62 -0.40
C LYS A 330 19.13 13.09 -0.28
N LEU A 331 18.70 12.96 0.98
CA LEU A 331 17.39 12.63 1.57
C LEU A 331 16.35 13.73 1.36
N GLN A 332 15.07 13.45 1.08
CA GLN A 332 14.03 14.50 1.12
C GLN A 332 14.10 15.14 2.51
N PRO A 333 14.00 16.48 2.64
CA PRO A 333 14.19 17.12 3.93
C PRO A 333 13.00 16.77 4.82
N THR A 334 13.16 15.70 5.61
CA THR A 334 12.13 15.18 6.51
C THR A 334 12.63 15.21 7.93
N LYS A 335 11.72 15.49 8.86
CA LYS A 335 12.02 15.33 10.28
C LYS A 335 11.84 13.87 10.70
N LEU A 336 12.60 13.44 11.69
CA LEU A 336 12.59 12.05 12.16
C LEU A 336 11.19 11.60 12.60
N ASP A 337 10.48 12.46 13.34
CA ASP A 337 9.13 12.23 13.85
C ASP A 337 8.04 12.26 12.77
N GLU A 338 8.34 12.79 11.58
CA GLU A 338 7.42 12.78 10.44
C GLU A 338 7.45 11.44 9.68
N VAL A 339 8.60 10.76 9.65
CA VAL A 339 8.81 9.55 8.83
C VAL A 339 8.92 8.27 9.64
N ALA A 340 9.15 8.37 10.95
CA ALA A 340 9.27 7.22 11.84
C ALA A 340 8.24 7.25 12.96
N VAL A 341 7.32 6.29 12.92
CA VAL A 341 6.20 6.17 13.85
C VAL A 341 6.51 5.10 14.88
N TRP A 342 7.43 5.42 15.80
CA TRP A 342 8.01 4.46 16.74
C TRP A 342 6.97 3.71 17.59
N TRP A 343 6.03 4.44 18.18
CA TRP A 343 4.96 3.85 19.02
C TRP A 343 4.17 2.77 18.27
N PHE A 344 3.93 2.97 16.97
CA PHE A 344 3.17 2.03 16.15
C PHE A 344 3.99 0.77 15.86
N SER A 345 5.28 0.92 15.57
CA SER A 345 6.18 -0.22 15.41
C SER A 345 6.31 -1.01 16.71
N ASP A 346 6.45 -0.35 17.86
CA ASP A 346 6.51 -1.01 19.16
C ASP A 346 5.23 -1.78 19.49
N LEU A 347 4.08 -1.22 19.14
CA LEU A 347 2.80 -1.91 19.26
C LEU A 347 2.77 -3.17 18.36
N LEU A 348 2.99 -2.99 17.06
CA LEU A 348 2.89 -4.07 16.07
C LEU A 348 3.85 -5.23 16.37
N LEU A 349 5.10 -4.91 16.73
CA LEU A 349 6.13 -5.90 17.06
C LEU A 349 5.94 -6.53 18.45
N SER A 350 4.82 -6.26 19.12
CA SER A 350 4.38 -6.95 20.33
C SER A 350 3.10 -7.77 20.16
N LEU A 351 2.47 -7.73 18.98
CA LEU A 351 1.30 -8.53 18.67
C LEU A 351 1.71 -9.95 18.28
N GLU A 352 0.90 -10.93 18.69
CA GLU A 352 1.20 -12.35 18.51
C GLU A 352 -0.02 -13.05 17.88
N GLY A 353 0.20 -13.75 16.77
CA GLY A 353 -0.81 -14.62 16.15
C GLY A 353 -2.06 -13.92 15.60
N VAL A 354 -2.02 -12.60 15.39
CA VAL A 354 -3.15 -11.84 14.85
C VAL A 354 -3.32 -12.15 13.37
N MET A 355 -4.34 -12.93 13.02
CA MET A 355 -4.61 -13.39 11.66
C MET A 355 -6.08 -13.24 11.29
N ASP A 356 -6.34 -12.96 10.02
CA ASP A 356 -7.67 -12.95 9.42
C ASP A 356 -7.83 -14.02 8.34
N SER A 357 -9.08 -14.26 7.97
CA SER A 357 -9.43 -15.14 6.86
C SER A 357 -9.76 -14.32 5.61
N MET A 358 -9.15 -14.67 4.48
CA MET A 358 -9.50 -14.16 3.15
C MET A 358 -10.58 -15.01 2.44
N ASN A 359 -11.21 -15.97 3.14
CA ASN A 359 -12.16 -16.89 2.52
C ASN A 359 -13.36 -16.17 1.91
N LYS A 360 -14.00 -15.26 2.66
CA LYS A 360 -15.15 -14.50 2.15
C LYS A 360 -14.80 -13.74 0.88
N SER A 361 -13.68 -13.02 0.85
CA SER A 361 -13.18 -12.33 -0.35
C SER A 361 -13.04 -13.28 -1.54
N LYS A 362 -12.40 -14.44 -1.35
CA LYS A 362 -12.22 -15.45 -2.42
C LYS A 362 -13.54 -16.05 -2.89
N GLU A 363 -14.45 -16.35 -1.97
CA GLU A 363 -15.79 -16.90 -2.25
C GLU A 363 -16.65 -15.92 -3.04
N HIS A 364 -16.44 -14.61 -2.85
CA HIS A 364 -17.09 -13.54 -3.64
C HIS A 364 -16.33 -13.20 -4.93
N GLY A 365 -15.23 -13.89 -5.24
CA GLY A 365 -14.51 -13.76 -6.52
C GLY A 365 -13.26 -12.87 -6.49
N PHE A 366 -12.92 -12.27 -5.34
CA PHE A 366 -11.65 -11.56 -5.17
C PHE A 366 -10.51 -12.54 -4.90
N LEU A 367 -9.70 -12.79 -5.93
CA LEU A 367 -8.57 -13.71 -5.88
C LEU A 367 -7.21 -13.00 -5.92
N GLY A 368 -7.19 -11.69 -5.64
CA GLY A 368 -5.94 -10.93 -5.50
C GLY A 368 -5.14 -11.44 -4.30
N PHE A 369 -3.82 -11.51 -4.46
CA PHE A 369 -2.89 -11.90 -3.41
C PHE A 369 -1.54 -11.20 -3.61
N ARG A 370 -0.69 -11.25 -2.60
CA ARG A 370 0.71 -10.83 -2.68
C ARG A 370 1.59 -11.80 -1.92
N ASN A 371 2.82 -11.99 -2.39
CA ASN A 371 3.84 -12.62 -1.56
C ASN A 371 4.38 -11.55 -0.59
N SER A 372 4.18 -11.75 0.72
CA SER A 372 4.51 -10.73 1.73
C SER A 372 6.00 -10.40 1.80
N LYS A 373 6.90 -11.35 1.51
CA LYS A 373 8.34 -11.07 1.43
C LYS A 373 8.67 -10.15 0.25
N ASN A 374 8.10 -10.42 -0.92
CA ASN A 374 8.35 -9.59 -2.10
C ASN A 374 7.70 -8.22 -1.94
N SER A 375 6.47 -8.16 -1.41
CA SER A 375 5.81 -6.91 -1.03
C SER A 375 6.71 -6.07 -0.11
N PHE A 376 7.25 -6.66 0.95
CA PHE A 376 8.17 -5.99 1.88
C PHE A 376 9.38 -5.36 1.16
N ILE A 377 10.04 -6.11 0.26
CA ILE A 377 11.17 -5.61 -0.54
C ILE A 377 10.73 -4.48 -1.47
N THR A 378 9.62 -4.66 -2.21
CA THR A 378 9.08 -3.65 -3.13
C THR A 378 8.82 -2.32 -2.42
N TRP A 379 8.23 -2.35 -1.23
CA TRP A 379 7.95 -1.13 -0.48
C TRP A 379 9.21 -0.50 0.10
N ILE A 380 10.22 -1.28 0.51
CA ILE A 380 11.55 -0.75 0.88
C ILE A 380 12.20 -0.06 -0.32
N ASP A 381 12.16 -0.69 -1.49
CA ASP A 381 12.74 -0.12 -2.71
C ASP A 381 12.00 1.14 -3.17
N LYS A 382 10.66 1.19 -3.00
CA LYS A 382 9.89 2.41 -3.24
C LYS A 382 10.26 3.52 -2.27
N MET A 383 10.45 3.23 -0.97
CA MET A 383 10.97 4.22 -0.02
C MET A 383 12.33 4.78 -0.47
N ARG A 384 13.18 3.97 -1.12
CA ARG A 384 14.48 4.40 -1.67
C ARG A 384 14.38 5.13 -3.00
N SER A 385 13.44 4.79 -3.87
CA SER A 385 13.31 5.44 -5.18
C SER A 385 12.84 6.88 -5.06
N TYR A 386 12.06 7.18 -4.02
CA TYR A 386 11.62 8.53 -3.65
C TYR A 386 12.68 9.38 -2.92
N LYS A 387 13.97 8.96 -2.99
CA LYS A 387 15.12 9.87 -2.81
C LYS A 387 14.82 11.20 -3.50
N ILE A 388 15.21 12.31 -2.87
CA ILE A 388 15.25 13.66 -3.45
C ILE A 388 15.47 13.60 -4.95
N LYS A 389 14.58 14.28 -5.70
CA LYS A 389 14.83 14.60 -7.10
C LYS A 389 16.30 14.99 -7.25
N LYS A 390 17.04 14.19 -8.00
CA LYS A 390 18.25 14.68 -8.66
C LYS A 390 17.74 15.91 -9.43
N LEU A 391 18.08 17.12 -8.97
CA LEU A 391 18.14 18.25 -9.89
C LEU A 391 19.10 17.75 -10.96
N GLU A 392 18.55 17.40 -12.11
CA GLU A 392 19.35 17.33 -13.32
C GLU A 392 20.11 18.65 -13.37
N GLU A 393 21.43 18.56 -13.40
CA GLU A 393 22.26 19.71 -13.68
C GLU A 393 21.72 20.26 -15.00
N ASP A 394 21.14 21.45 -14.95
CA ASP A 394 20.86 22.24 -16.13
C ASP A 394 22.16 22.27 -16.92
N HIS A 395 22.18 21.54 -18.03
CA HIS A 395 23.18 21.72 -19.07
C HIS A 395 22.94 23.12 -19.67
N GLU A 396 23.39 24.15 -18.97
CA GLU A 396 23.69 25.44 -19.58
C GLU A 396 24.95 25.26 -20.44
N GLU A 397 24.76 25.15 -21.74
CA GLU A 397 25.63 25.82 -22.70
C GLU A 397 24.77 26.41 -23.82
N PRO A 398 25.14 27.58 -24.40
CA PRO A 398 26.53 28.04 -24.56
C PRO A 398 26.77 29.53 -24.24
N ARG A 399 27.95 29.86 -23.71
CA ARG A 399 28.55 31.18 -23.95
C ARG A 399 29.72 31.06 -24.90
N ASN A 400 29.50 31.59 -26.10
CA ASN A 400 30.51 31.95 -27.08
C ASN A 400 31.74 32.59 -26.40
N TYR A 401 32.90 31.93 -26.53
CA TYR A 401 34.17 32.63 -26.62
C TYR A 401 34.94 32.12 -27.83
N GLN A 402 35.23 33.06 -28.71
CA GLN A 402 36.08 32.89 -29.88
C GLN A 402 37.52 32.56 -29.44
N SER A 403 38.07 31.51 -30.07
CA SER A 403 39.45 31.36 -30.55
C SER A 403 40.63 31.79 -29.65
N VAL A 404 41.44 30.81 -29.23
CA VAL A 404 42.88 30.80 -29.51
C VAL A 404 43.30 29.34 -29.74
N GLY A 405 43.88 29.06 -30.91
CA GLY A 405 44.36 27.73 -31.25
C GLY A 405 45.71 27.39 -30.64
N LEU A 406 45.99 26.10 -30.46
CA LEU A 406 47.33 25.57 -30.59
C LEU A 406 47.28 24.13 -31.10
N ILE A 407 47.91 23.94 -32.25
CA ILE A 407 48.20 22.67 -32.90
C ILE A 407 49.42 22.05 -32.19
N VAL A 408 49.31 20.81 -31.70
CA VAL A 408 50.41 19.85 -31.73
C VAL A 408 49.83 18.45 -31.93
N GLY A 409 50.03 17.89 -33.12
CA GLY A 409 49.88 16.46 -33.37
C GLY A 409 51.19 15.73 -33.09
N VAL A 410 51.12 14.55 -32.49
CA VAL A 410 52.14 13.50 -32.64
C VAL A 410 51.45 12.15 -32.80
N THR A 411 51.80 11.51 -33.91
CA THR A 411 51.49 10.16 -34.40
C THR A 411 52.21 9.05 -33.63
N GLY A 412 51.61 7.86 -33.55
CA GLY A 412 52.35 6.58 -33.45
C GLY A 412 51.59 5.45 -32.75
N ILE A 413 50.95 4.51 -33.47
CA ILE A 413 51.44 3.17 -33.91
C ILE A 413 50.85 2.00 -33.07
N VAL A 414 49.93 1.28 -33.73
CA VAL A 414 49.76 -0.18 -33.92
C VAL A 414 50.23 -1.16 -32.84
N GLY A 415 49.30 -2.07 -32.46
CA GLY A 415 49.59 -3.37 -31.87
C GLY A 415 48.40 -4.34 -32.00
N ASN A 416 48.41 -5.14 -33.09
CA ASN A 416 47.48 -6.23 -33.39
C ASN A 416 47.59 -7.41 -32.42
N SER A 417 46.48 -8.12 -32.19
CA SER A 417 46.43 -9.60 -32.27
C SER A 417 45.01 -10.08 -32.55
N LEU A 418 44.88 -10.75 -33.69
CA LEU A 418 43.71 -11.38 -34.27
C LEU A 418 43.88 -12.92 -34.24
N ALA A 419 42.75 -13.59 -34.51
CA ALA A 419 42.56 -14.99 -34.93
C ALA A 419 42.37 -16.01 -33.77
N LYS A 420 41.37 -16.89 -33.80
CA LYS A 420 40.86 -17.64 -34.98
C LYS A 420 39.35 -17.90 -34.91
N ILE A 421 38.71 -17.73 -36.07
CA ILE A 421 37.47 -18.42 -36.51
C ILE A 421 37.85 -19.17 -37.80
N LEU A 422 37.18 -20.30 -38.08
CA LEU A 422 36.69 -20.83 -39.37
C LEU A 422 36.67 -22.40 -39.39
N PRO A 423 35.94 -23.09 -40.29
CA PRO A 423 34.52 -23.48 -40.16
C PRO A 423 34.28 -24.93 -40.67
N LEU A 424 33.03 -25.30 -41.03
CA LEU A 424 32.52 -26.37 -41.97
C LEU A 424 31.24 -26.98 -41.36
N SER A 425 30.14 -27.33 -42.04
CA SER A 425 29.60 -27.14 -43.40
C SER A 425 28.16 -27.73 -43.44
N ASP A 426 27.22 -27.01 -44.07
CA ASP A 426 26.02 -27.38 -44.85
C ASP A 426 25.23 -28.71 -44.66
N THR A 427 23.96 -28.56 -44.18
CA THR A 427 22.60 -29.01 -44.65
C THR A 427 22.34 -30.35 -45.40
N PRO A 428 21.06 -30.82 -45.66
CA PRO A 428 19.70 -30.47 -45.18
C PRO A 428 18.76 -31.67 -44.82
N GLY A 429 17.57 -31.43 -44.24
CA GLY A 429 16.35 -32.21 -44.60
C GLY A 429 15.36 -32.63 -43.51
N GLY A 430 14.21 -31.93 -43.46
CA GLY A 430 12.86 -32.53 -43.34
C GLY A 430 12.31 -32.97 -41.96
N PRO A 431 10.97 -33.04 -41.80
CA PRO A 431 10.29 -32.77 -40.53
C PRO A 431 9.89 -34.04 -39.77
N TRP A 432 9.91 -33.99 -38.44
CA TRP A 432 9.31 -35.04 -37.60
C TRP A 432 7.95 -34.63 -37.07
N LYS A 433 6.99 -35.52 -37.35
CA LYS A 433 5.55 -35.46 -37.08
C LYS A 433 5.22 -35.60 -35.59
N LEU A 434 4.13 -34.92 -35.22
CA LEU A 434 3.23 -35.27 -34.14
C LEU A 434 2.87 -36.76 -34.14
N TYR A 435 2.94 -37.40 -32.98
CA TYR A 435 2.17 -38.59 -32.64
C TYR A 435 1.30 -38.29 -31.42
N GLY A 436 0.00 -38.46 -31.60
CA GLY A 436 -0.97 -38.59 -30.52
C GLY A 436 -1.37 -40.05 -30.30
N VAL A 437 -2.40 -40.20 -29.45
CA VAL A 437 -3.15 -41.43 -29.06
C VAL A 437 -2.44 -42.17 -27.90
N ALA A 438 -3.06 -42.50 -26.76
CA ALA A 438 -4.41 -43.02 -26.56
C ALA A 438 -5.04 -42.67 -25.18
N ARG A 439 -6.38 -42.56 -25.19
CA ARG A 439 -7.30 -42.58 -24.04
C ARG A 439 -7.50 -44.01 -23.52
N GLN A 440 -7.85 -44.15 -22.24
CA GLN A 440 -8.97 -44.95 -21.65
C GLN A 440 -8.74 -45.17 -20.13
N PRO A 441 -9.74 -45.52 -19.29
CA PRO A 441 -11.12 -45.01 -19.20
C PRO A 441 -11.52 -44.61 -17.75
N LYS A 442 -12.65 -43.92 -17.60
CA LYS A 442 -13.34 -43.63 -16.32
C LYS A 442 -13.95 -44.91 -15.70
N PRO A 443 -14.15 -44.95 -14.38
CA PRO A 443 -15.23 -45.72 -13.77
C PRO A 443 -16.37 -44.80 -13.30
N ASP A 444 -17.58 -45.09 -13.77
CA ASP A 444 -18.84 -44.70 -13.13
C ASP A 444 -19.05 -45.53 -11.86
N TRP A 445 -19.45 -44.89 -10.76
CA TRP A 445 -20.22 -45.54 -9.69
C TRP A 445 -21.31 -44.61 -9.22
N ASN A 446 -22.54 -45.01 -9.51
CA ASN A 446 -23.77 -44.41 -9.03
C ASN A 446 -24.55 -45.52 -8.32
N SER A 447 -24.72 -45.43 -6.99
CA SER A 447 -25.80 -46.12 -6.28
C SER A 447 -25.93 -45.63 -4.83
N ASN A 448 -27.08 -45.01 -4.57
CA ASN A 448 -27.83 -44.93 -3.32
C ASN A 448 -27.54 -46.04 -2.28
N HIS A 449 -27.41 -45.68 -0.99
CA HIS A 449 -28.43 -45.87 0.06
C HIS A 449 -27.89 -45.84 1.51
N PHE A 450 -28.70 -45.26 2.42
CA PHE A 450 -28.87 -45.53 3.87
C PHE A 450 -27.72 -45.22 4.86
N ILE A 451 -27.79 -44.08 5.57
CA ILE A 451 -28.29 -43.85 6.96
C ILE A 451 -27.89 -42.43 7.36
#